data_AF-A0A7J9WGR1-F1
#
_entry.id   AF-A0A7J9WGR1-F1
#
_cell.length_a   1.000
_cell.length_b   1.000
_cell.length_c   1.000
_cell.angle_alpha   90.00
_cell.angle_beta   90.00
_cell.angle_gamma   90.00
#
_symmetry.space_group_name_H-M   'P 1'
#
loop_
_entity.id
_entity.type
_entity.pdbx_description
1 polymer ?
#
loop_
_entity_poly.entity_id
_entity_poly.type
_entity_poly.pdbx_seq_one_letter_code
_entity_poly.pdbx_strand_id
1 'polypeptide(L)'
;MTTVAVRLPPELVAEVDRLVAEGVYRTRSEAFRTALENLIEAQRRRAFDESIITGYTRFPPIEPDAETIALAIRSIEEEAW
;
A
#
# COMPACT_ATOMS: atom_id res chain seq x y z
N MET A 1 20.16 -6.35 11.44
CA MET A 1 18.98 -6.06 12.29
C MET A 1 19.35 -4.96 13.26
N THR A 2 18.45 -4.01 13.50
CA THR A 2 18.67 -2.88 14.42
C THR A 2 17.66 -2.98 15.56
N THR A 3 18.09 -2.74 16.80
CA THR A 3 17.22 -2.72 17.97
C THR A 3 16.66 -1.33 18.19
N VAL A 4 15.35 -1.23 18.42
CA VAL A 4 14.67 0.01 18.77
C VAL A 4 13.98 -0.19 20.12
N ALA A 5 14.27 0.67 21.08
CA ALA A 5 13.60 0.68 22.37
C ALA A 5 12.44 1.67 22.33
N VAL A 6 11.21 1.21 22.59
CA VAL A 6 10.00 2.04 22.63
C VAL A 6 9.29 1.84 23.97
N ARG A 7 8.68 2.90 24.48
CA ARG A 7 7.76 2.82 25.61
C ARG A 7 6.35 2.67 25.09
N LEU A 8 5.63 1.67 25.61
CA LEU A 8 4.27 1.37 25.20
C LEU A 8 3.38 1.31 26.43
N PRO A 9 2.07 1.62 26.27
CA PRO A 9 1.11 1.43 27.34
C PRO A 9 1.08 -0.05 27.77
N PRO A 10 1.02 -0.35 29.08
CA PRO A 10 1.01 -1.72 29.60
C PRO A 10 -0.09 -2.59 28.98
N GLU A 11 -1.27 -2.01 28.76
CA GLU A 11 -2.42 -2.65 28.14
C GLU A 11 -2.13 -3.14 26.71
N LEU A 12 -1.36 -2.38 25.94
CA LEU A 12 -0.99 -2.75 24.58
C LEU A 12 0.02 -3.90 24.58
N VAL A 13 0.95 -3.92 25.54
CA VAL A 13 1.89 -5.02 25.71
C VAL A 13 1.16 -6.30 26.09
N ALA A 14 0.19 -6.21 27.01
CA ALA A 14 -0.63 -7.34 27.44
C ALA A 14 -1.45 -7.94 26.27
N GLU A 15 -1.95 -7.08 25.38
CA GLU A 15 -2.66 -7.53 24.19
C GLU A 15 -1.75 -8.27 23.20
N VAL A 16 -0.54 -7.75 22.94
CA VAL A 16 0.46 -8.45 22.11
C VAL A 16 0.87 -9.78 22.76
N ASP A 17 0.99 -9.82 24.09
CA ASP A 17 1.29 -11.05 24.83
C ASP A 17 0.23 -12.11 24.64
N ARG A 18 -1.05 -11.70 24.69
CA ARG A 18 -2.17 -12.61 24.44
C ARG A 18 -2.08 -13.22 23.05
N LEU A 19 -1.84 -12.41 22.02
CA LEU A 19 -1.71 -12.88 20.63
C LEU A 19 -0.53 -13.86 20.44
N VAL A 20 0.56 -13.66 21.17
CA VAL A 20 1.68 -14.61 21.16
C VAL A 20 1.32 -15.90 21.89
N ALA A 21 0.65 -15.80 23.04
CA ALA A 21 0.22 -16.97 23.81
C ALA A 21 -0.82 -17.82 23.06
N GLU A 22 -1.68 -17.20 22.27
CA GLU A 22 -2.65 -17.85 21.37
C GLU A 22 -1.98 -18.45 20.12
N GLY A 23 -0.69 -18.21 19.90
CA GLY A 23 0.06 -18.73 18.76
C GLY A 23 -0.17 -17.97 17.45
N VAL A 24 -0.87 -16.83 17.49
CA VAL A 24 -1.08 -15.95 16.31
C VAL A 24 0.25 -15.42 15.80
N TYR A 25 1.16 -15.07 16.73
CA TYR A 25 2.53 -14.69 16.43
C TYR A 25 3.49 -15.53 17.25
N ARG A 26 4.65 -15.87 16.66
CA ARG A 26 5.65 -16.67 17.39
C ARG A 26 6.36 -15.87 18.49
N THR A 27 6.53 -14.57 18.30
CA THR A 27 7.22 -13.68 19.26
C THR A 27 6.63 -12.28 19.21
N ARG A 28 6.84 -11.48 20.28
CA ARG A 28 6.47 -10.06 20.28
C ARG A 28 7.14 -9.31 19.12
N SER A 29 8.44 -9.54 18.90
CA SER A 29 9.19 -8.87 17.82
C SER A 29 8.64 -9.19 16.43
N GLU A 30 8.08 -10.37 16.22
CA GLU A 30 7.38 -10.73 14.99
C GLU A 30 6.08 -9.93 14.83
N ALA A 31 5.24 -9.89 15.87
CA ALA A 31 4.03 -9.07 15.88
C ALA A 31 4.33 -7.58 15.59
N PHE A 32 5.36 -7.02 16.26
CA PHE A 32 5.79 -5.63 16.04
C PHE A 32 6.30 -5.40 14.61
N ARG A 33 7.10 -6.32 14.07
CA ARG A 33 7.60 -6.21 12.70
C ARG A 33 6.44 -6.20 11.71
N THR A 34 5.54 -7.18 11.81
CA THR A 34 4.38 -7.29 10.92
C THR A 34 3.48 -6.06 11.01
N ALA A 35 3.24 -5.53 12.21
CA ALA A 35 2.45 -4.31 12.39
C ALA A 35 3.11 -3.10 11.71
N LEU A 36 4.43 -2.93 11.85
CA LEU A 36 5.18 -1.84 11.23
C LEU A 36 5.23 -1.96 9.70
N GLU A 37 5.45 -3.16 9.18
CA GLU A 37 5.43 -3.42 7.73
C GLU A 37 4.07 -3.07 7.13
N ASN A 38 2.98 -3.51 7.77
CA ASN A 38 1.62 -3.19 7.34
C ASN A 38 1.32 -1.69 7.40
N LEU A 39 1.79 -1.00 8.45
CA LEU A 39 1.63 0.46 8.58
C LEU A 39 2.35 1.22 7.46
N ILE A 40 3.61 0.85 7.18
CA ILE A 40 4.42 1.48 6.14
C ILE A 40 3.80 1.24 4.77
N GLU A 41 3.38 0.01 4.50
CA GLU A 41 2.75 -0.34 3.23
C GLU A 41 1.43 0.42 3.02
N ALA A 42 0.59 0.53 4.05
CA ALA A 42 -0.63 1.34 3.99
C ALA A 42 -0.34 2.82 3.69
N GLN A 43 0.72 3.39 4.28
CA GLN A 43 1.11 4.78 3.99
C GLN A 43 1.67 4.96 2.59
N ARG A 44 2.47 4.01 2.10
CA ARG A 44 2.97 4.03 0.71
C ARG A 44 1.83 3.99 -0.29
N ARG A 45 0.84 3.14 -0.07
CA ARG A 45 -0.36 3.07 -0.93
C ARG A 45 -1.14 4.37 -0.93
N ARG A 46 -1.39 4.96 0.26
CA ARG A 46 -2.06 6.26 0.34
C ARG A 46 -1.32 7.36 -0.40
N ALA A 47 -0.01 7.46 -0.21
CA ALA A 47 0.80 8.46 -0.90
C ALA A 47 0.78 8.28 -2.43
N PHE A 48 0.78 7.03 -2.89
CA PHE A 48 0.63 6.71 -4.32
C PHE A 48 -0.75 7.10 -4.84
N ASP A 49 -1.83 6.70 -4.16
CA ASP A 49 -3.20 7.04 -4.54
C ASP A 49 -3.40 8.57 -4.60
N GLU A 50 -2.89 9.31 -3.61
CA GLU A 50 -2.90 10.77 -3.59
C GLU A 50 -2.14 11.37 -4.77
N SER A 51 -1.00 10.77 -5.15
CA SER A 51 -0.22 11.23 -6.31
C SER A 51 -0.96 11.02 -7.63
N ILE A 52 -1.68 9.90 -7.77
CA ILE A 52 -2.54 9.61 -8.93
C ILE A 52 -3.67 10.64 -9.01
N ILE A 53 -4.41 10.83 -7.91
CA ILE A 53 -5.53 11.78 -7.86
C ILE A 53 -5.05 13.20 -8.17
N THR A 54 -3.93 13.62 -7.57
CA THR A 54 -3.33 14.93 -7.81
C THR A 54 -2.92 15.07 -9.28
N GLY A 55 -2.34 14.03 -9.87
CA GLY A 55 -1.97 13.98 -11.28
C GLY A 55 -3.17 14.22 -12.19
N TYR A 56 -4.23 13.42 -12.04
CA TYR A 56 -5.46 13.54 -12.83
C TYR A 56 -6.26 14.82 -12.54
N THR A 57 -6.13 15.41 -11.35
CA THR A 57 -6.76 16.70 -11.05
C THR A 57 -6.01 17.85 -11.71
N ARG A 58 -4.67 17.82 -11.66
CA ARG A 58 -3.82 18.89 -12.19
C ARG A 58 -3.69 18.84 -13.71
N PHE A 59 -3.68 17.63 -14.26
CA PHE A 59 -3.62 17.35 -15.69
C PHE A 59 -4.78 16.42 -16.02
N PRO A 60 -6.01 16.97 -16.08
CA PRO A 60 -7.16 16.18 -16.49
C PRO A 60 -6.90 15.57 -17.86
N PRO A 61 -7.28 14.30 -18.07
CA PRO A 61 -7.10 13.66 -19.36
C PRO A 61 -7.90 14.46 -20.39
N ILE A 62 -7.23 14.79 -21.50
CA ILE A 62 -7.91 15.39 -22.63
C ILE A 62 -8.83 14.33 -23.22
N GLU A 63 -10.09 14.69 -23.44
CA GLU A 63 -11.04 13.80 -24.09
C GLU A 63 -10.52 13.51 -25.51
N PRO A 64 -10.20 12.24 -25.84
CA PRO A 64 -9.58 11.93 -27.12
C PRO A 64 -10.58 12.18 -28.24
N ASP A 65 -10.10 12.76 -29.33
CA ASP A 65 -10.91 12.90 -30.54
C ASP A 65 -11.11 11.55 -31.24
N ALA A 66 -12.02 11.53 -32.21
CA ALA A 66 -12.37 10.31 -32.93
C ALA A 66 -11.17 9.68 -33.67
N GLU A 67 -10.21 10.50 -34.11
CA GLU A 67 -9.00 10.03 -34.78
C GLU A 67 -8.06 9.33 -33.80
N THR A 68 -7.85 9.90 -32.63
CA THR A 68 -7.08 9.31 -31.53
C THR A 68 -7.68 7.97 -31.10
N ILE A 69 -9.01 7.88 -31.00
CA ILE A 69 -9.72 6.62 -30.68
C ILE A 69 -9.52 5.58 -31.79
N ALA A 70 -9.65 5.97 -33.05
CA ALA A 70 -9.47 5.07 -34.19
C ALA A 70 -8.03 4.53 -34.29
N LEU A 71 -7.04 5.37 -33.98
CA LEU A 71 -5.63 4.97 -33.91
C LEU A 71 -5.38 3.97 -32.77
N ALA A 72 -5.95 4.21 -31.59
CA ALA A 72 -5.81 3.31 -30.44
C ALA A 72 -6.43 1.93 -30.73
N ILE A 73 -7.63 1.88 -31.34
CA ILE A 73 -8.29 0.63 -31.72
C ILE A 73 -7.41 -0.14 -32.71
N ARG A 74 -6.92 0.52 -33.75
CA ARG A 74 -6.05 -0.12 -34.75
C ARG A 74 -4.77 -0.66 -34.13
N SER A 75 -4.14 0.08 -33.22
CA SER A 75 -2.94 -0.38 -32.51
C SER A 75 -3.19 -1.66 -31.71
N ILE A 76 -4.36 -1.79 -31.06
CA ILE A 76 -4.73 -3.00 -30.30
C ILE A 76 -4.98 -4.19 -31.24
N GLU A 77 -5.60 -3.96 -32.39
CA GLU A 77 -5.88 -4.99 -33.40
C GLU A 77 -4.61 -5.46 -34.13
N GLU A 78 -3.61 -4.59 -34.27
CA GLU A 78 -2.33 -4.89 -34.90
C GLU A 78 -1.34 -5.60 -33.96
N GLU A 79 -1.55 -5.53 -32.64
CA GLU A 79 -0.77 -6.31 -31.68
C GLU A 79 -1.18 -7.81 -31.73
N ALA A 80 -0.25 -8.65 -32.18
CA ALA A 80 -0.41 -10.11 -32.23
C ALA A 80 -0.18 -10.74 -30.85
N TRP A 81 -1.17 -10.59 -29.95
CA TRP A 81 -1.23 -11.35 -28.70
C TRP A 81 -1.57 -12.83 -28.92
#